data_AF-C0EJ44-F1
#
_entry.id   AF-C0EJ44-F1
#
_cell.length_a   1.000
_cell.length_b   1.000
_cell.length_c   1.000
_cell.angle_alpha   90.00
_cell.angle_beta   90.00
_cell.angle_gamma   90.00
#
_symmetry.space_group_name_H-M   'P 1'
#
loop_
_entity.id
_entity.type
_entity.pdbx_description
1 polymer ?
#
loop_
_entity_poly.entity_id
_entity_poly.type
_entity_poly.pdbx_seq_one_letter_code
_entity_poly.pdbx_strand_id
1 'polypeptide(L)'
;MTLYEYDREAGAEVLCGVDEAGRGPLAGPVYAAACILPLDAEIEGINDSKKLTEKKREALYEQIRERALDYCVATASVEEIDSINILQATFLAMRRAVEGLRLRPGLVLIDGNKNPDVGVHSRCVIKGDATSANIAAASILAKVERDRCMQALDAEYPEYCFAKHKGYGTKLHTEKLLEYGISPVHRRSFLVKLAAKEPSLSLRRGEYGEKVAFSYLKQKGYEVIGRNYRSDYGEIDLIARKDGVLSFVEVKLRDKTCLYSGAEAVTKQKQEKIIQTALHFLQQHPSGLQPRFDVVQITLLEGDQLNIHLIENAFCAEGDHASF
;
A
#
# COMPACT_ATOMS: atom_id res chain seq x y z
N MET A 1 14.31 8.76 -33.62
CA MET A 1 13.47 9.94 -33.42
C MET A 1 13.86 10.57 -32.09
N THR A 2 14.26 11.84 -32.10
CA THR A 2 14.50 12.63 -30.89
C THR A 2 13.17 13.06 -30.26
N LEU A 3 13.20 13.51 -28.99
CA LEU A 3 12.01 14.03 -28.30
C LEU A 3 11.36 15.21 -29.06
N TYR A 4 12.19 16.07 -29.65
CA TYR A 4 11.76 17.25 -30.39
C TYR A 4 11.25 16.90 -31.80
N GLU A 5 11.83 15.90 -32.46
CA GLU A 5 11.30 15.37 -33.72
C GLU A 5 9.88 14.85 -33.54
N TYR A 6 9.62 14.11 -32.45
CA TYR A 6 8.29 13.60 -32.13
C TYR A 6 7.26 14.72 -31.99
N ASP A 7 7.62 15.78 -31.28
CA ASP A 7 6.76 16.94 -31.09
C ASP A 7 6.47 17.65 -32.41
N ARG A 8 7.46 17.80 -33.29
CA ARG A 8 7.26 18.39 -34.63
C ARG A 8 6.35 17.54 -35.52
N GLU A 9 6.46 16.22 -35.46
CA GLU A 9 5.59 15.30 -36.21
C GLU A 9 4.17 15.18 -35.63
N ALA A 10 3.93 15.67 -34.41
CA ALA A 10 2.59 15.69 -33.82
C ALA A 10 1.62 16.63 -34.56
N GLY A 11 2.14 17.56 -35.38
CA GLY A 11 1.36 18.31 -36.36
C GLY A 11 0.52 19.47 -35.81
N ALA A 12 0.83 19.97 -34.62
CA ALA A 12 0.17 21.13 -34.03
C ALA A 12 1.12 22.33 -33.92
N GLU A 13 0.64 23.53 -34.27
CA GLU A 13 1.41 24.78 -34.17
C GLU A 13 1.73 25.14 -32.71
N VAL A 14 0.76 24.90 -31.81
CA VAL A 14 0.94 25.04 -30.35
C VAL A 14 0.68 23.69 -29.71
N LEU A 15 1.77 23.01 -29.35
CA LEU A 15 1.75 21.69 -28.72
C LEU A 15 2.01 21.84 -27.22
N CYS A 16 1.17 21.23 -26.39
CA CYS A 16 1.35 21.17 -24.95
C CYS A 16 1.67 19.75 -24.51
N GLY A 17 2.62 19.60 -23.59
CA GLY A 17 2.90 18.34 -22.90
C GLY A 17 2.41 18.39 -21.46
N VAL A 18 1.90 17.27 -20.96
CA VAL A 18 1.36 17.14 -19.60
C VAL A 18 1.89 15.87 -18.94
N ASP A 19 2.38 16.00 -17.71
CA ASP A 19 2.82 14.88 -16.87
C ASP A 19 2.55 15.18 -15.38
N GLU A 20 2.59 14.14 -14.55
CA GLU A 20 2.36 14.22 -13.11
C GLU A 20 3.54 13.78 -12.23
N ALA A 21 3.57 14.29 -11.01
CA ALA A 21 4.46 13.84 -9.95
C ALA A 21 3.71 13.55 -8.65
N GLY A 22 4.06 12.44 -8.00
CA GLY A 22 3.58 12.14 -6.66
C GLY A 22 2.28 11.31 -6.60
N ARG A 23 2.05 10.37 -7.53
CA ARG A 23 0.90 9.45 -7.40
C ARG A 23 1.05 8.36 -6.34
N GLY A 24 2.22 7.74 -6.26
CA GLY A 24 2.50 6.64 -5.32
C GLY A 24 2.78 6.97 -3.85
N PRO A 25 3.24 8.19 -3.48
CA PRO A 25 3.48 8.59 -2.09
C PRO A 25 2.28 8.40 -1.15
N LEU A 26 2.59 8.18 0.13
CA LEU A 26 1.62 8.09 1.23
C LEU A 26 1.25 9.46 1.78
N ALA A 27 2.07 10.48 1.52
CA ALA A 27 1.90 11.83 2.04
C ALA A 27 2.17 12.88 0.95
N GLY A 28 1.55 14.04 1.16
CA GLY A 28 1.60 15.21 0.29
C GLY A 28 0.61 15.13 -0.89
N PRO A 29 0.39 16.26 -1.59
CA PRO A 29 -0.51 16.33 -2.75
C PRO A 29 0.09 15.61 -3.98
N VAL A 30 -0.72 15.49 -5.03
CA VAL A 30 -0.26 15.14 -6.38
C VAL A 30 -0.11 16.43 -7.18
N TYR A 31 1.00 16.55 -7.91
CA TYR A 31 1.29 17.67 -8.79
C TYR A 31 1.15 17.23 -10.25
N ALA A 32 0.71 18.13 -11.12
CA ALA A 32 0.81 17.98 -12.56
C ALA A 32 1.28 19.30 -13.17
N ALA A 33 1.93 19.23 -14.32
CA ALA A 33 2.34 20.40 -15.06
C ALA A 33 1.90 20.30 -16.51
N ALA A 34 1.67 21.47 -17.12
CA ALA A 34 1.45 21.66 -18.53
C ALA A 34 2.56 22.58 -19.04
N CYS A 35 3.20 22.22 -20.16
CA CYS A 35 4.31 22.97 -20.73
C CYS A 35 4.15 23.09 -22.24
N ILE A 36 4.37 24.29 -22.76
CA ILE A 36 4.42 24.61 -24.19
C ILE A 36 5.81 25.14 -24.49
N LEU A 37 6.62 24.34 -25.18
CA LEU A 37 7.92 24.75 -25.70
C LEU A 37 7.77 25.32 -27.12
N PRO A 38 8.63 26.26 -27.53
CA PRO A 38 8.77 26.62 -28.94
C PRO A 38 9.09 25.40 -29.81
N LEU A 39 8.57 25.35 -31.04
CA LEU A 39 8.78 24.24 -31.99
C LEU A 39 10.26 24.03 -32.37
N ASP A 40 11.04 25.11 -32.33
CA ASP A 40 12.47 25.17 -32.59
C ASP A 40 13.31 25.10 -31.30
N ALA A 41 12.67 24.96 -30.14
CA ALA A 41 13.40 24.88 -28.88
C ALA A 41 14.24 23.61 -28.80
N GLU A 42 15.49 23.78 -28.38
CA GLU A 42 16.35 22.69 -27.96
C GLU A 42 16.94 23.02 -26.59
N ILE A 43 16.49 22.31 -25.57
CA ILE A 43 17.03 22.37 -24.21
C ILE A 43 17.85 21.11 -24.00
N GLU A 44 19.17 21.29 -23.90
CA GLU A 44 20.12 20.19 -23.80
C GLU A 44 19.90 19.41 -22.50
N GLY A 45 19.79 18.08 -22.62
CA GLY A 45 19.69 17.20 -21.47
C GLY A 45 18.30 17.04 -20.87
N ILE A 46 17.25 17.61 -21.48
CA ILE A 46 15.87 17.21 -21.21
C ILE A 46 15.71 15.71 -21.50
N ASN A 47 15.17 14.99 -20.51
CA ASN A 47 14.85 13.58 -20.58
C ASN A 47 13.93 13.24 -19.38
N ASP A 48 13.55 11.98 -19.24
CA ASP A 48 12.85 11.40 -18.09
C ASP A 48 13.42 11.95 -16.76
N SER A 49 12.54 12.65 -16.02
CA SER A 49 12.89 13.37 -14.80
C SER A 49 13.49 12.46 -13.72
N LYS A 50 13.16 11.17 -13.72
CA LYS A 50 13.64 10.16 -12.76
C LYS A 50 15.08 9.71 -13.06
N LYS A 51 15.55 9.89 -14.30
CA LYS A 51 16.94 9.60 -14.70
C LYS A 51 17.89 10.77 -14.43
N LEU A 52 17.35 11.93 -14.06
CA LEU A 52 18.11 13.14 -13.77
C LEU A 52 18.41 13.25 -12.27
N THR A 53 19.61 13.72 -11.95
CA THR A 53 19.96 14.10 -10.56
C THR A 53 19.18 15.35 -10.15
N GLU A 54 18.97 15.54 -8.85
CA GLU A 54 18.25 16.71 -8.31
C GLU A 54 18.86 18.02 -8.80
N LYS A 55 20.19 18.16 -8.72
CA LYS A 55 20.92 19.34 -9.23
C LYS A 55 20.69 19.60 -10.73
N LYS A 56 20.70 18.55 -11.56
CA LYS A 56 20.45 18.70 -13.00
C LYS A 56 18.99 19.05 -13.27
N ARG A 57 18.06 18.48 -12.50
CA ARG A 57 16.63 18.75 -12.61
C ARG A 57 16.28 20.20 -12.25
N GLU A 58 16.86 20.73 -11.17
CA GLU A 58 16.73 22.14 -10.78
C GLU A 58 17.29 23.08 -11.86
N ALA A 59 18.46 22.78 -12.43
CA ALA A 59 19.03 23.58 -13.51
C ALA A 59 18.17 23.55 -14.79
N LEU A 60 17.56 22.41 -15.12
CA LEU A 60 16.65 22.29 -16.26
C LEU A 60 15.30 22.95 -15.99
N TYR A 61 14.82 22.92 -14.74
CA TYR A 61 13.59 23.60 -14.33
C TYR A 61 13.65 25.09 -14.65
N GLU A 62 14.74 25.78 -14.29
CA GLU A 62 14.89 27.21 -14.61
C GLU A 62 14.99 27.43 -16.14
N GLN A 63 15.76 26.62 -16.86
CA GLN A 63 15.85 26.73 -18.33
C GLN A 63 14.50 26.52 -19.02
N ILE A 64 13.69 25.57 -18.55
CA ILE A 64 12.35 25.32 -19.09
C ILE A 64 11.46 26.55 -18.84
N ARG A 65 11.48 27.11 -17.64
CA ARG A 65 10.66 28.28 -17.31
C ARG A 65 11.02 29.52 -18.13
N GLU A 66 12.29 29.70 -18.44
CA GLU A 66 12.79 30.81 -19.25
C GLU A 66 12.45 30.65 -20.73
N ARG A 67 12.46 29.41 -21.24
CA ARG A 67 12.33 29.13 -22.68
C ARG A 67 10.93 28.69 -23.11
N ALA A 68 10.10 28.19 -22.20
CA ALA A 68 8.73 27.81 -22.51
C ALA A 68 7.94 29.04 -22.95
N LEU A 69 7.12 28.87 -24.00
CA LEU A 69 6.15 29.88 -24.41
C LEU A 69 5.11 30.10 -23.32
N ASP A 70 4.72 29.01 -22.65
CA ASP A 70 3.86 29.04 -21.47
C ASP A 70 4.00 27.75 -20.67
N TYR A 71 3.74 27.82 -19.37
CA TYR A 71 3.65 26.66 -18.50
C TYR A 71 2.78 26.95 -17.29
N CYS A 72 2.21 25.89 -16.72
CA CYS A 72 1.50 25.97 -15.47
C CYS A 72 1.75 24.69 -14.67
N VAL A 73 1.92 24.85 -13.35
CA VAL A 73 1.98 23.74 -12.41
C VAL A 73 0.78 23.83 -11.49
N ALA A 74 0.04 22.73 -11.34
CA ALA A 74 -1.14 22.65 -10.52
C ALA A 74 -1.12 21.40 -9.65
N THR A 75 -1.99 21.38 -8.64
CA THR A 75 -2.03 20.31 -7.65
C THR A 75 -3.45 19.82 -7.40
N ALA A 76 -3.55 18.59 -6.91
CA ALA A 76 -4.71 18.14 -6.15
C ALA A 76 -4.27 17.77 -4.72
N SER A 77 -5.00 18.30 -3.74
CA SER A 77 -4.65 18.21 -2.31
C SER A 77 -4.82 16.78 -1.78
N VAL A 78 -4.36 16.54 -0.54
CA VAL A 78 -4.54 15.24 0.12
C VAL A 78 -6.03 14.95 0.33
N GLU A 79 -6.82 15.96 0.69
CA GLU A 79 -8.26 15.89 0.87
C GLU A 79 -8.98 15.57 -0.45
N GLU A 80 -8.53 16.16 -1.56
CA GLU A 80 -9.04 15.83 -2.89
C GLU A 80 -8.68 14.38 -3.26
N ILE A 81 -7.44 13.95 -3.02
CA ILE A 81 -7.03 12.55 -3.26
C ILE A 81 -7.89 11.56 -2.48
N ASP A 82 -8.15 11.83 -1.20
CA ASP A 82 -8.93 10.95 -0.35
C ASP A 82 -10.43 10.95 -0.71
N SER A 83 -10.96 12.06 -1.24
CA SER A 83 -12.39 12.15 -1.63
C SER A 83 -12.70 11.59 -3.02
N ILE A 84 -11.84 11.84 -4.02
CA ILE A 84 -12.10 11.44 -5.40
C ILE A 84 -11.19 10.32 -5.92
N ASN A 85 -10.32 9.76 -5.08
CA ASN A 85 -9.26 8.79 -5.40
C ASN A 85 -8.09 9.37 -6.22
N ILE A 86 -6.93 8.68 -6.17
CA ILE A 86 -5.70 9.17 -6.80
C ILE A 86 -5.78 9.30 -8.33
N LEU A 87 -6.55 8.45 -9.01
CA LEU A 87 -6.66 8.54 -10.47
C LEU A 87 -7.38 9.83 -10.87
N GLN A 88 -8.54 10.10 -10.25
CA GLN A 88 -9.29 11.32 -10.55
C GLN A 88 -8.58 12.57 -10.03
N ALA A 89 -7.92 12.52 -8.88
CA ALA A 89 -7.11 13.64 -8.39
C ALA A 89 -5.94 13.96 -9.32
N THR A 90 -5.31 12.95 -9.94
CA THR A 90 -4.30 13.17 -10.98
C THR A 90 -4.92 13.90 -12.18
N PHE A 91 -6.08 13.44 -12.66
CA PHE A 91 -6.77 14.08 -13.78
C PHE A 91 -7.22 15.50 -13.47
N LEU A 92 -7.64 15.77 -12.23
CA LEU A 92 -7.98 17.10 -11.75
C LEU A 92 -6.76 18.02 -11.78
N ALA A 93 -5.60 17.56 -11.29
CA ALA A 93 -4.36 18.33 -11.34
C ALA A 93 -3.93 18.61 -12.81
N MET A 94 -4.01 17.60 -13.69
CA MET A 94 -3.71 17.76 -15.12
C MET A 94 -4.62 18.80 -15.78
N ARG A 95 -5.94 18.73 -15.53
CA ARG A 95 -6.90 19.69 -16.05
C ARG A 95 -6.58 21.10 -15.57
N ARG A 96 -6.35 21.29 -14.27
CA ARG A 96 -5.98 22.59 -13.69
C ARG A 96 -4.70 23.15 -14.31
N ALA A 97 -3.72 22.30 -14.59
CA ALA A 97 -2.49 22.72 -15.24
C ALA A 97 -2.76 23.22 -16.67
N VAL A 98 -3.59 22.52 -17.45
CA VAL A 98 -3.96 22.96 -18.81
C VAL A 98 -4.82 24.24 -18.77
N GLU A 99 -5.78 24.33 -17.85
CA GLU A 99 -6.65 25.51 -17.65
C GLU A 99 -5.86 26.75 -17.20
N GLY A 100 -4.74 26.55 -16.51
CA GLY A 100 -3.87 27.63 -16.04
C GLY A 100 -2.94 28.22 -17.12
N LEU A 101 -2.90 27.63 -18.31
CA LEU A 101 -2.16 28.18 -19.45
C LEU A 101 -2.88 29.44 -20.00
N ARG A 102 -2.10 30.47 -20.32
CA ARG A 102 -2.54 31.67 -21.03
C ARG A 102 -2.61 31.42 -22.54
N LEU A 103 -1.67 30.64 -23.07
CA LEU A 103 -1.67 30.19 -24.47
C LEU A 103 -2.53 28.93 -24.60
N ARG A 104 -3.56 29.00 -25.45
CA ARG A 104 -4.43 27.86 -25.71
C ARG A 104 -3.74 26.89 -26.69
N PRO A 105 -3.43 25.64 -26.28
CA PRO A 105 -2.81 24.68 -27.18
C PRO A 105 -3.79 24.17 -28.24
N GLY A 106 -3.27 23.82 -29.41
CA GLY A 106 -4.02 23.12 -30.46
C GLY A 106 -4.10 21.60 -30.22
N LEU A 107 -3.09 21.05 -29.55
CA LEU A 107 -3.04 19.64 -29.14
C LEU A 107 -2.33 19.51 -27.79
N VAL A 108 -2.89 18.66 -26.91
CA VAL A 108 -2.27 18.27 -25.64
C VAL A 108 -1.81 16.81 -25.71
N LEU A 109 -0.53 16.58 -25.43
CA LEU A 109 0.06 15.25 -25.25
C LEU A 109 0.15 14.95 -23.76
N ILE A 110 -0.47 13.85 -23.34
CA ILE A 110 -0.55 13.46 -21.92
C ILE A 110 0.28 12.19 -21.71
N ASP A 111 1.15 12.17 -20.70
CA ASP A 111 1.90 10.95 -20.35
C ASP A 111 0.95 9.81 -19.91
N GLY A 112 1.27 8.60 -20.37
CA GLY A 112 0.62 7.37 -19.95
C GLY A 112 -0.43 6.87 -20.94
N ASN A 113 -1.48 6.24 -20.42
CA ASN A 113 -2.47 5.51 -21.22
C ASN A 113 -3.93 5.88 -20.91
N LYS A 114 -4.15 6.97 -20.17
CA LYS A 114 -5.47 7.49 -19.83
C LYS A 114 -5.60 8.91 -20.32
N ASN A 115 -6.67 9.19 -21.05
CA ASN A 115 -6.92 10.50 -21.64
C ASN A 115 -8.01 11.21 -20.81
N PRO A 116 -7.65 11.99 -19.78
CA PRO A 116 -8.63 12.80 -19.09
C PRO A 116 -9.15 13.91 -20.00
N ASP A 117 -10.40 14.31 -19.76
CA ASP A 117 -10.92 15.53 -20.36
C ASP A 117 -10.25 16.76 -19.72
N VAL A 118 -9.46 17.45 -20.54
CA VAL A 118 -8.72 18.68 -20.21
C VAL A 118 -9.27 19.90 -20.97
N GLY A 119 -10.44 19.78 -21.62
CA GLY A 119 -11.10 20.90 -22.33
C GLY A 119 -10.44 21.30 -23.66
N VAL A 120 -9.41 20.57 -24.09
CA VAL A 120 -8.67 20.75 -25.35
C VAL A 120 -8.48 19.39 -26.02
N HIS A 121 -8.34 19.37 -27.34
CA HIS A 121 -8.02 18.14 -28.06
C HIS A 121 -6.73 17.53 -27.50
N SER A 122 -6.81 16.28 -27.06
CA SER A 122 -5.73 15.60 -26.35
C SER A 122 -5.56 14.15 -26.78
N ARG A 123 -4.33 13.63 -26.68
CA ARG A 123 -4.03 12.21 -26.84
C ARG A 123 -2.95 11.76 -25.87
N CYS A 124 -2.96 10.47 -25.55
CA CYS A 124 -1.98 9.86 -24.66
C CYS A 124 -0.71 9.45 -25.41
N VAL A 125 0.42 9.54 -24.73
CA VAL A 125 1.71 9.02 -25.19
C VAL A 125 2.28 8.11 -24.10
N ILE A 126 2.40 6.81 -24.40
CA ILE A 126 2.97 5.84 -23.46
C ILE A 126 4.47 6.13 -23.31
N LYS A 127 4.95 6.35 -22.08
CA LYS A 127 6.33 6.80 -21.81
C LYS A 127 6.61 8.13 -22.53
N GLY A 128 5.67 9.05 -22.43
CA GLY A 128 5.70 10.36 -23.04
C GLY A 128 6.90 11.18 -22.57
N ASP A 129 7.30 11.05 -21.31
CA ASP A 129 8.52 11.66 -20.74
C ASP A 129 9.83 11.27 -21.45
N ALA A 130 9.83 10.11 -22.11
CA ALA A 130 10.94 9.61 -22.92
C ALA A 130 10.67 9.70 -24.44
N THR A 131 9.55 10.29 -24.86
CA THR A 131 9.10 10.35 -26.26
C THR A 131 8.86 11.79 -26.76
N SER A 132 8.35 12.68 -25.92
CA SER A 132 7.99 14.07 -26.24
C SER A 132 8.78 15.04 -25.37
N ALA A 133 9.32 16.10 -25.99
CA ALA A 133 10.09 17.12 -25.27
C ALA A 133 9.20 17.95 -24.35
N ASN A 134 7.99 18.28 -24.80
CA ASN A 134 7.00 18.98 -24.01
C ASN A 134 6.55 18.15 -22.78
N ILE A 135 6.32 16.83 -22.94
CA ILE A 135 5.99 15.97 -21.79
C ILE A 135 7.18 15.86 -20.83
N ALA A 136 8.40 15.68 -21.35
CA ALA A 136 9.60 15.62 -20.52
C ALA A 136 9.81 16.91 -19.71
N ALA A 137 9.56 18.07 -20.32
CA ALA A 137 9.60 19.37 -19.64
C ALA A 137 8.53 19.48 -18.54
N ALA A 138 7.29 19.08 -18.84
CA ALA A 138 6.22 19.01 -17.84
C ALA A 138 6.57 18.08 -16.66
N SER A 139 7.17 16.92 -16.94
CA SER A 139 7.65 15.98 -15.92
C SER A 139 8.62 16.63 -14.95
N ILE A 140 9.58 17.39 -15.48
CA ILE A 140 10.58 18.12 -14.71
C ILE A 140 9.92 19.20 -13.83
N LEU A 141 9.03 20.01 -14.42
CA LEU A 141 8.29 21.06 -13.70
C LEU A 141 7.48 20.49 -12.54
N ALA A 142 6.66 19.47 -12.81
CA ALA A 142 5.84 18.82 -11.79
C ALA A 142 6.71 18.21 -10.68
N LYS A 143 7.82 17.55 -11.05
CA LYS A 143 8.69 16.85 -10.10
C LYS A 143 9.43 17.81 -9.17
N VAL A 144 9.97 18.91 -9.69
CA VAL A 144 10.71 19.90 -8.89
C VAL A 144 9.77 20.59 -7.90
N GLU A 145 8.62 21.10 -8.36
CA GLU A 145 7.63 21.74 -7.48
C GLU A 145 7.14 20.78 -6.39
N ARG A 146 6.88 19.54 -6.76
CA ARG A 146 6.45 18.52 -5.81
C ARG A 146 7.53 18.19 -4.78
N ASP A 147 8.80 18.13 -5.17
CA ASP A 147 9.90 17.86 -4.24
C ASP A 147 10.16 19.06 -3.30
N ARG A 148 10.03 20.30 -3.78
CA ARG A 148 10.05 21.53 -2.97
C ARG A 148 8.91 21.56 -1.95
N CYS A 149 7.70 21.18 -2.35
CA CYS A 149 6.57 21.01 -1.43
C CYS A 149 6.88 19.99 -0.33
N MET A 150 7.51 18.85 -0.67
CA MET A 150 7.90 17.87 0.35
C MET A 150 9.02 18.38 1.28
N GLN A 151 9.89 19.29 0.85
CA GLN A 151 10.86 19.95 1.73
C GLN A 151 10.16 20.93 2.68
N ALA A 152 9.17 21.69 2.21
CA ALA A 152 8.36 22.55 3.07
C ALA A 152 7.60 21.74 4.14
N LEU A 153 7.01 20.60 3.74
CA LEU A 153 6.36 19.68 4.67
C LEU A 153 7.34 19.06 5.67
N ASP A 154 8.60 18.84 5.30
CA ASP A 154 9.63 18.38 6.24
C ASP A 154 9.94 19.43 7.31
N ALA A 155 9.93 20.71 6.94
CA ALA A 155 10.11 21.80 7.90
C ALA A 155 8.92 21.92 8.87
N GLU A 156 7.70 21.66 8.40
CA GLU A 156 6.47 21.70 9.21
C GLU A 156 6.31 20.44 10.09
N TYR A 157 6.70 19.27 9.57
CA TYR A 157 6.58 17.96 10.21
C TYR A 157 7.94 17.22 10.24
N PRO A 158 8.94 17.76 10.96
CA PRO A 158 10.33 17.27 10.92
C PRO A 158 10.49 15.83 11.40
N GLU A 159 9.61 15.35 12.27
CA GLU A 159 9.61 13.99 12.80
C GLU A 159 9.45 12.92 11.71
N TYR A 160 8.80 13.27 10.58
CA TYR A 160 8.55 12.33 9.49
C TYR A 160 9.69 12.25 8.46
N CYS A 161 10.63 13.20 8.44
CA CYS A 161 11.77 13.19 7.50
C CYS A 161 11.37 13.19 6.00
N PHE A 162 10.28 13.88 5.64
CA PHE A 162 9.78 14.03 4.27
C PHE A 162 10.83 14.51 3.26
N ALA A 163 11.84 15.29 3.66
CA ALA A 163 12.89 15.74 2.76
C ALA A 163 13.72 14.57 2.20
N LYS A 164 13.79 13.43 2.90
CA LYS A 164 14.59 12.26 2.48
C LYS A 164 13.83 11.36 1.52
N HIS A 165 12.61 10.96 1.88
CA HIS A 165 11.82 9.98 1.12
C HIS A 165 10.68 10.61 0.33
N LYS A 166 10.50 11.94 0.39
CA LYS A 166 9.49 12.70 -0.35
C LYS A 166 8.08 12.09 -0.18
N GLY A 167 7.72 11.63 1.01
CA GLY A 167 6.42 11.01 1.29
C GLY A 167 6.18 9.62 0.70
N TYR A 168 7.13 9.02 -0.03
CA TYR A 168 7.02 7.61 -0.46
C TYR A 168 7.07 6.67 0.74
N GLY A 169 6.37 5.54 0.67
CA GLY A 169 6.32 4.52 1.72
C GLY A 169 7.60 3.70 1.85
N THR A 170 8.71 4.37 2.14
CA THR A 170 9.99 3.74 2.45
C THR A 170 9.98 3.18 3.87
N LYS A 171 10.94 2.32 4.20
CA LYS A 171 11.10 1.80 5.57
C LYS A 171 11.13 2.92 6.62
N LEU A 172 11.92 3.97 6.36
CA LEU A 172 12.00 5.14 7.25
C LEU A 172 10.63 5.79 7.44
N HIS A 173 9.87 6.01 6.37
CA HIS A 173 8.56 6.66 6.47
C HIS A 173 7.56 5.80 7.26
N THR A 174 7.56 4.48 7.03
CA THR A 174 6.70 3.55 7.79
C THR A 174 7.08 3.52 9.27
N GLU A 175 8.37 3.51 9.61
CA GLU A 175 8.84 3.61 11.00
C GLU A 175 8.35 4.90 11.67
N LYS A 176 8.43 6.04 10.98
CA LYS A 176 7.93 7.32 11.50
C LYS A 176 6.41 7.37 11.67
N LEU A 177 5.67 6.76 10.74
CA LEU A 177 4.22 6.57 10.88
C LEU A 177 3.82 5.71 12.09
N LEU A 178 4.62 4.70 12.42
CA LEU A 178 4.39 3.86 13.62
C LEU A 178 4.74 4.61 14.91
N GLU A 179 5.80 5.40 14.89
CA GLU A 179 6.30 6.15 16.05
C GLU A 179 5.40 7.35 16.40
N TYR A 180 5.00 8.15 15.40
CA TYR A 180 4.30 9.42 15.60
C TYR A 180 2.83 9.40 15.17
N GLY A 181 2.37 8.31 14.55
CA GLY A 181 1.02 8.21 14.00
C GLY A 181 0.84 8.98 12.70
N ILE A 182 -0.42 9.17 12.28
CA ILE A 182 -0.79 9.82 11.02
C ILE A 182 -0.91 11.33 11.23
N SER A 183 -0.25 12.13 10.39
CA SER A 183 -0.44 13.60 10.35
C SER A 183 -1.44 14.05 9.27
N PRO A 184 -1.92 15.31 9.27
CA PRO A 184 -2.88 15.81 8.28
C PRO A 184 -2.44 15.67 6.82
N VAL A 185 -1.14 15.67 6.55
CA VAL A 185 -0.59 15.61 5.19
C VAL A 185 -0.50 14.19 4.62
N HIS A 186 -0.97 13.18 5.36
CA HIS A 186 -1.01 11.79 4.91
C HIS A 186 -2.34 11.45 4.21
N ARG A 187 -2.25 10.70 3.12
CA ARG A 187 -3.38 10.17 2.34
C ARG A 187 -3.97 8.98 3.06
N ARG A 188 -5.06 9.16 3.79
CA ARG A 188 -5.65 8.13 4.66
C ARG A 188 -6.05 6.90 3.85
N SER A 189 -6.56 7.10 2.63
CA SER A 189 -6.96 6.02 1.72
C SER A 189 -5.80 5.10 1.32
N PHE A 190 -4.54 5.57 1.38
CA PHE A 190 -3.35 4.79 1.03
C PHE A 190 -2.82 4.00 2.22
N LEU A 191 -2.99 4.53 3.43
CA LEU A 191 -2.51 3.93 4.67
C LEU A 191 -3.30 2.67 5.08
N VAL A 192 -4.56 2.54 4.62
CA VAL A 192 -5.35 1.30 4.76
C VAL A 192 -4.60 0.09 4.19
N LYS A 193 -3.83 0.28 3.11
CA LYS A 193 -3.05 -0.79 2.48
C LYS A 193 -1.74 -1.11 3.21
N LEU A 194 -1.20 -0.18 4.01
CA LEU A 194 0.00 -0.42 4.83
C LEU A 194 -0.33 -1.18 6.10
N ALA A 195 -1.49 -0.91 6.71
CA ALA A 195 -2.05 -1.76 7.76
C ALA A 195 -2.22 -3.23 7.29
N ALA A 196 -2.35 -3.44 5.98
CA ALA A 196 -2.49 -4.75 5.35
C ALA A 196 -1.17 -5.36 4.80
N LYS A 197 -0.03 -4.65 4.81
CA LYS A 197 1.24 -5.11 4.16
C LYS A 197 2.45 -5.27 5.08
N GLU A 198 2.44 -4.77 6.31
CA GLU A 198 3.38 -5.26 7.33
C GLU A 198 2.96 -6.66 7.80
N PRO A 199 3.82 -7.49 8.42
CA PRO A 199 3.31 -8.52 9.30
C PRO A 199 2.52 -7.77 10.35
N SER A 200 1.21 -7.70 10.12
CA SER A 200 0.30 -6.84 10.83
C SER A 200 0.54 -6.96 12.33
N LEU A 201 0.10 -5.96 13.09
CA LEU A 201 -0.13 -6.18 14.52
C LEU A 201 -0.83 -7.53 14.76
N SER A 202 -1.69 -8.00 13.84
CA SER A 202 -2.27 -9.35 13.87
C SER A 202 -1.29 -10.53 13.68
N LEU A 203 -0.24 -10.42 12.85
CA LEU A 203 0.82 -11.44 12.72
C LEU A 203 1.72 -11.48 13.96
N ARG A 204 2.16 -10.31 14.46
CA ARG A 204 2.92 -10.23 15.73
C ARG A 204 2.09 -10.70 16.93
N ARG A 205 0.78 -10.43 16.90
CA ARG A 205 -0.20 -10.93 17.88
C ARG A 205 -0.49 -12.41 17.74
N GLY A 206 -0.49 -12.95 16.52
CA GLY A 206 -0.63 -14.39 16.25
C GLY A 206 0.55 -15.16 16.84
N GLU A 207 1.78 -14.77 16.49
CA GLU A 207 3.00 -15.38 17.04
C GLU A 207 3.08 -15.26 18.57
N TYR A 208 2.67 -14.12 19.13
CA TYR A 208 2.59 -13.93 20.58
C TYR A 208 1.53 -14.83 21.21
N GLY A 209 0.34 -14.88 20.61
CA GLY A 209 -0.77 -15.74 21.04
C GLY A 209 -0.36 -17.22 21.06
N GLU A 210 0.24 -17.71 19.98
CA GLU A 210 0.75 -19.08 19.88
C GLU A 210 1.80 -19.38 20.96
N LYS A 211 2.75 -18.46 21.21
CA LYS A 211 3.76 -18.62 22.28
C LYS A 211 3.12 -18.73 23.66
N VAL A 212 2.14 -17.87 23.94
CA VAL A 212 1.39 -17.88 25.21
C VAL A 212 0.57 -19.16 25.35
N ALA A 213 -0.16 -19.56 24.31
CA ALA A 213 -0.96 -20.79 24.29
C ALA A 213 -0.08 -22.04 24.45
N PHE A 214 1.08 -22.09 23.81
CA PHE A 214 2.05 -23.18 23.97
C PHE A 214 2.47 -23.34 25.44
N SER A 215 2.89 -22.24 26.08
CA SER A 215 3.30 -22.24 27.48
C SER A 215 2.16 -22.63 28.41
N TYR A 216 0.95 -22.13 28.14
CA TYR A 216 -0.25 -22.44 28.92
C TYR A 216 -0.63 -23.93 28.85
N LEU A 217 -0.64 -24.52 27.64
CA LEU A 217 -0.93 -25.95 27.46
C LEU A 217 0.11 -26.83 28.17
N LYS A 218 1.40 -26.50 28.06
CA LYS A 218 2.48 -27.18 28.79
C LYS A 218 2.25 -27.12 30.31
N GLN A 219 1.90 -25.95 30.85
CA GLN A 219 1.59 -25.79 32.27
C GLN A 219 0.37 -26.62 32.71
N LYS A 220 -0.61 -26.81 31.82
CA LYS A 220 -1.79 -27.68 32.05
C LYS A 220 -1.51 -29.17 31.85
N GLY A 221 -0.26 -29.56 31.58
CA GLY A 221 0.16 -30.96 31.44
C GLY A 221 -0.05 -31.55 30.04
N TYR A 222 -0.31 -30.73 29.03
CA TYR A 222 -0.35 -31.19 27.64
C TYR A 222 1.06 -31.33 27.08
N GLU A 223 1.29 -32.39 26.31
CA GLU A 223 2.49 -32.53 25.49
C GLU A 223 2.22 -31.99 24.09
N VAL A 224 2.71 -30.78 23.79
CA VAL A 224 2.65 -30.21 22.45
C VAL A 224 3.63 -30.94 21.52
N ILE A 225 3.10 -31.55 20.45
CA ILE A 225 3.84 -32.36 19.47
C ILE A 225 3.89 -31.72 18.07
N GLY A 226 3.08 -30.69 17.81
CA GLY A 226 3.06 -29.95 16.55
C GLY A 226 2.76 -28.46 16.77
N ARG A 227 3.36 -27.62 15.93
CA ARG A 227 3.15 -26.16 15.90
C ARG A 227 3.11 -25.70 14.45
N ASN A 228 2.16 -24.83 14.11
CA ASN A 228 2.00 -24.27 12.77
C ASN A 228 2.00 -25.36 11.68
N TYR A 229 1.26 -26.43 11.93
CA TYR A 229 1.14 -27.55 10.99
C TYR A 229 0.31 -27.11 9.79
N ARG A 230 0.80 -27.40 8.58
CA ARG A 230 0.16 -26.96 7.32
C ARG A 230 -0.09 -28.15 6.41
N SER A 231 -1.23 -28.09 5.71
CA SER A 231 -1.58 -28.98 4.60
C SER A 231 -2.23 -28.17 3.48
N ASP A 232 -2.57 -28.82 2.37
CA ASP A 232 -3.29 -28.18 1.26
C ASP A 232 -4.69 -27.67 1.65
N TYR A 233 -5.23 -28.17 2.77
CA TYR A 233 -6.56 -27.81 3.28
C TYR A 233 -6.55 -26.61 4.22
N GLY A 234 -5.42 -26.32 4.87
CA GLY A 234 -5.34 -25.28 5.90
C GLY A 234 -4.16 -25.44 6.86
N GLU A 235 -4.27 -24.77 8.01
CA GLU A 235 -3.26 -24.78 9.06
C GLU A 235 -3.88 -25.05 10.44
N ILE A 236 -3.09 -25.66 11.32
CA ILE A 236 -3.41 -25.89 12.74
C ILE A 236 -2.29 -25.30 13.58
N ASP A 237 -2.66 -24.39 14.49
CA ASP A 237 -1.70 -23.61 15.28
C ASP A 237 -0.90 -24.51 16.22
N LEU A 238 -1.57 -25.37 17.00
CA LEU A 238 -0.93 -26.30 17.92
C LEU A 238 -1.59 -27.69 17.86
N ILE A 239 -0.78 -28.74 17.98
CA ILE A 239 -1.23 -30.13 18.13
C ILE A 239 -0.63 -30.65 19.42
N ALA A 240 -1.46 -31.12 20.35
CA ALA A 240 -1.02 -31.55 21.67
C ALA A 240 -1.73 -32.81 22.14
N ARG A 241 -1.06 -33.65 22.93
CA ARG A 241 -1.65 -34.85 23.51
C ARG A 241 -1.70 -34.80 25.03
N LYS A 242 -2.77 -35.33 25.60
CA LYS A 242 -2.96 -35.50 27.05
C LYS A 242 -4.05 -36.53 27.31
N ASP A 243 -3.85 -37.41 28.29
CA ASP A 243 -4.88 -38.34 28.80
C ASP A 243 -5.64 -39.14 27.71
N GLY A 244 -4.93 -39.67 26.72
CA GLY A 244 -5.53 -40.46 25.63
C GLY A 244 -6.17 -39.64 24.50
N VAL A 245 -6.12 -38.30 24.59
CA VAL A 245 -6.68 -37.37 23.61
C VAL A 245 -5.57 -36.71 22.80
N LEU A 246 -5.81 -36.57 21.49
CA LEU A 246 -5.01 -35.75 20.59
C LEU A 246 -5.81 -34.49 20.23
N SER A 247 -5.41 -33.37 20.83
CA SER A 247 -6.03 -32.07 20.67
C SER A 247 -5.43 -31.28 19.49
N PHE A 248 -6.30 -30.85 18.59
CA PHE A 248 -6.02 -29.92 17.50
C PHE A 248 -6.54 -28.54 17.91
N VAL A 249 -5.62 -27.61 18.17
CA VAL A 249 -5.91 -26.36 18.86
C VAL A 249 -5.78 -25.18 17.91
N GLU A 250 -6.83 -24.36 17.86
CA GLU A 250 -6.81 -23.02 17.28
C GLU A 250 -6.59 -21.98 18.38
N VAL A 251 -5.72 -21.00 18.13
CA VAL A 251 -5.37 -19.93 19.08
C VAL A 251 -6.04 -18.61 18.66
N LYS A 252 -6.75 -17.99 19.60
CA LYS A 252 -7.43 -16.70 19.38
C LYS A 252 -6.98 -15.66 20.40
N LEU A 253 -6.21 -14.67 19.94
CA LEU A 253 -5.94 -13.47 20.72
C LEU A 253 -7.04 -12.42 20.50
N ARG A 254 -7.54 -11.82 21.58
CA ARG A 254 -8.59 -10.78 21.55
C ARG A 254 -8.26 -9.59 22.45
N ASP A 255 -8.76 -8.41 22.07
CA ASP A 255 -8.79 -7.22 22.92
C ASP A 255 -10.05 -7.22 23.81
N LYS A 256 -9.95 -6.57 24.97
CA LYS A 256 -10.98 -6.48 26.04
C LYS A 256 -12.38 -6.04 25.54
N THR A 257 -12.48 -5.38 24.39
CA THR A 257 -13.72 -4.85 23.80
C THR A 257 -14.53 -5.88 22.99
N CYS A 258 -14.04 -7.10 22.79
CA CYS A 258 -14.71 -8.11 21.95
C CYS A 258 -15.68 -9.00 22.76
N LEU A 259 -16.99 -8.78 22.58
CA LEU A 259 -18.10 -9.32 23.40
C LEU A 259 -18.60 -10.75 23.07
N TYR A 260 -17.93 -11.52 22.20
CA TYR A 260 -18.43 -12.85 21.77
C TYR A 260 -17.91 -14.02 22.61
N SER A 261 -18.76 -15.02 22.86
CA SER A 261 -18.41 -16.27 23.54
C SER A 261 -17.50 -17.15 22.66
N GLY A 262 -16.59 -17.93 23.26
CA GLY A 262 -15.45 -18.51 22.55
C GLY A 262 -15.74 -19.67 21.57
N ALA A 263 -16.92 -20.29 21.61
CA ALA A 263 -17.32 -21.31 20.60
C ALA A 263 -17.83 -20.67 19.30
N GLU A 264 -18.37 -19.45 19.36
CA GLU A 264 -18.77 -18.63 18.20
C GLU A 264 -17.54 -18.01 17.50
N ALA A 265 -16.31 -18.28 17.99
CA ALA A 265 -15.07 -17.68 17.54
C ALA A 265 -14.46 -18.30 16.27
N VAL A 266 -14.87 -19.52 15.91
CA VAL A 266 -14.37 -20.24 14.73
C VAL A 266 -15.53 -20.48 13.78
N THR A 267 -15.51 -19.81 12.63
CA THR A 267 -16.57 -19.93 11.62
C THR A 267 -16.68 -21.37 11.10
N LYS A 268 -17.87 -21.81 10.67
CA LYS A 268 -18.07 -23.16 10.10
C LYS A 268 -17.05 -23.52 9.00
N GLN A 269 -16.79 -22.58 8.09
CA GLN A 269 -15.78 -22.76 7.04
C GLN A 269 -14.36 -22.96 7.59
N LYS A 270 -14.01 -22.33 8.72
CA LYS A 270 -12.71 -22.54 9.36
C LYS A 270 -12.67 -23.87 10.12
N GLN A 271 -13.76 -24.27 10.77
CA GLN A 271 -13.89 -25.59 11.39
C GLN A 271 -13.66 -26.71 10.37
N GLU A 272 -14.33 -26.65 9.21
CA GLU A 272 -14.16 -27.61 8.12
C GLU A 272 -12.70 -27.74 7.68
N LYS A 273 -12.00 -26.61 7.49
CA LYS A 273 -10.57 -26.61 7.13
C LYS A 273 -9.70 -27.26 8.19
N ILE A 274 -9.92 -26.92 9.47
CA ILE A 274 -9.16 -27.51 10.59
C ILE A 274 -9.41 -29.02 10.65
N ILE A 275 -10.65 -29.47 10.48
CA ILE A 275 -11.00 -30.89 10.46
C ILE A 275 -10.26 -31.61 9.32
N GLN A 276 -10.28 -31.06 8.10
CA GLN A 276 -9.57 -31.67 6.96
C GLN A 276 -8.05 -31.67 7.16
N THR A 277 -7.48 -30.60 7.71
CA THR A 277 -6.05 -30.55 8.05
C THR A 277 -5.68 -31.56 9.15
N ALA A 278 -6.57 -31.78 10.13
CA ALA A 278 -6.37 -32.78 11.19
C ALA A 278 -6.46 -34.21 10.65
N LEU A 279 -7.41 -34.50 9.76
CA LEU A 279 -7.51 -35.80 9.08
C LEU A 279 -6.24 -36.09 8.27
N HIS A 280 -5.73 -35.10 7.54
CA HIS A 280 -4.45 -35.22 6.83
C HIS A 280 -3.29 -35.51 7.79
N PHE A 281 -3.23 -34.83 8.94
CA PHE A 281 -2.23 -35.13 9.98
C PHE A 281 -2.34 -36.56 10.49
N LEU A 282 -3.55 -37.03 10.81
CA LEU A 282 -3.80 -38.37 11.34
C LEU A 282 -3.43 -39.48 10.36
N GLN A 283 -3.65 -39.28 9.05
CA GLN A 283 -3.22 -40.21 8.01
C GLN A 283 -1.70 -40.38 7.97
N GLN A 284 -0.96 -39.31 8.21
CA GLN A 284 0.51 -39.31 8.24
C GLN A 284 1.07 -39.76 9.59
N HIS A 285 0.30 -39.59 10.66
CA HIS A 285 0.70 -39.87 12.04
C HIS A 285 -0.37 -40.69 12.79
N PRO A 286 -0.58 -41.97 12.43
CA PRO A 286 -1.49 -42.84 13.17
C PRO A 286 -1.06 -42.96 14.63
N SER A 287 -1.96 -42.64 15.55
CA SER A 287 -1.64 -42.59 16.99
C SER A 287 -2.57 -43.40 17.88
N GLY A 288 -3.75 -43.79 17.40
CA GLY A 288 -4.79 -44.45 18.21
C GLY A 288 -5.39 -43.56 19.31
N LEU A 289 -5.01 -42.28 19.38
CA LEU A 289 -5.55 -41.31 20.32
C LEU A 289 -6.85 -40.72 19.79
N GLN A 290 -7.78 -40.41 20.70
CA GLN A 290 -9.05 -39.80 20.31
C GLN A 290 -8.81 -38.34 19.86
N PRO A 291 -9.13 -37.98 18.61
CA PRO A 291 -8.98 -36.61 18.15
C PRO A 291 -10.02 -35.69 18.79
N ARG A 292 -9.61 -34.47 19.14
CA ARG A 292 -10.47 -33.43 19.70
C ARG A 292 -10.09 -32.06 19.13
N PHE A 293 -11.07 -31.19 18.91
CA PHE A 293 -10.83 -29.83 18.41
C PHE A 293 -11.08 -28.83 19.53
N ASP A 294 -10.03 -28.08 19.89
CA ASP A 294 -10.04 -27.16 21.03
C ASP A 294 -9.72 -25.73 20.57
N VAL A 295 -10.09 -24.75 21.39
CA VAL A 295 -9.72 -23.34 21.18
C VAL A 295 -9.05 -22.80 22.43
N VAL A 296 -7.87 -22.20 22.27
CA VAL A 296 -7.24 -21.40 23.33
C VAL A 296 -7.53 -19.93 23.05
N GLN A 297 -8.37 -19.33 23.89
CA GLN A 297 -8.68 -17.91 23.83
C GLN A 297 -7.80 -17.14 24.82
N ILE A 298 -7.13 -16.10 24.33
CA ILE A 298 -6.27 -15.21 25.13
C ILE A 298 -6.85 -13.80 25.03
N THR A 299 -7.11 -13.18 26.19
CA THR A 299 -7.62 -11.81 26.28
C THR A 299 -6.57 -10.92 26.94
N LEU A 300 -6.20 -9.83 26.26
CA LEU A 300 -5.28 -8.81 26.81
C LEU A 300 -6.06 -7.90 27.78
N LEU A 301 -5.63 -7.85 29.04
CA LEU A 301 -6.16 -6.95 30.07
C LEU A 301 -5.24 -5.72 30.23
N GLU A 302 -5.69 -4.72 31.01
CA GLU A 302 -4.86 -3.56 31.34
C GLU A 302 -3.67 -3.96 32.22
N GLY A 303 -2.50 -3.34 31.99
CA GLY A 303 -1.30 -3.56 32.81
C GLY A 303 -0.57 -4.90 32.55
N ASP A 304 -0.47 -5.33 31.29
CA ASP A 304 0.20 -6.57 30.84
C ASP A 304 -0.37 -7.88 31.40
N GLN A 305 -1.55 -7.84 32.03
CA GLN A 305 -2.23 -9.03 32.50
C GLN A 305 -2.93 -9.78 31.35
N LEU A 306 -2.89 -11.12 31.42
CA LEU A 306 -3.50 -12.01 30.44
C LEU A 306 -4.59 -12.85 31.10
N ASN A 307 -5.74 -12.97 30.44
CA ASN A 307 -6.73 -14.00 30.76
C ASN A 307 -6.74 -15.07 29.67
N ILE A 308 -6.43 -16.31 30.02
CA ILE A 308 -6.30 -17.43 29.09
C ILE A 308 -7.35 -18.49 29.44
N HIS A 309 -8.16 -18.88 28.46
CA HIS A 309 -9.21 -19.88 28.60
C HIS A 309 -9.05 -20.97 27.54
N LEU A 310 -9.01 -22.23 27.96
CA LEU A 310 -9.05 -23.39 27.06
C LEU A 310 -10.50 -23.86 26.95
N ILE A 311 -11.00 -23.90 25.73
CA ILE A 311 -12.32 -24.42 25.37
C ILE A 311 -12.10 -25.79 24.76
N GLU A 312 -12.35 -26.83 25.55
CA GLU A 312 -12.27 -28.21 25.08
C GLU A 312 -13.54 -28.59 24.31
N ASN A 313 -13.41 -29.42 23.26
CA ASN A 313 -14.53 -29.76 22.36
C ASN A 313 -15.21 -28.50 21.78
N ALA A 314 -14.41 -27.53 21.35
CA ALA A 314 -14.91 -26.27 20.81
C ALA A 314 -15.81 -26.49 19.57
N PHE A 315 -15.54 -27.55 18.80
CA PHE A 315 -16.39 -28.04 17.73
C PHE A 315 -16.10 -29.52 17.45
N CYS A 316 -16.98 -30.16 16.68
CA CYS A 316 -16.88 -31.58 16.30
C CYS A 316 -16.78 -31.70 14.78
N ALA A 317 -16.22 -32.82 14.30
CA ALA A 317 -16.37 -33.22 12.92
C ALA A 317 -17.80 -33.77 12.70
N GLU A 318 -18.64 -33.07 11.93
CA GLU A 318 -19.95 -33.59 11.49
C GLU A 318 -19.83 -34.34 10.14
N GLY A 319 -20.59 -35.42 9.96
CA GLY A 319 -20.61 -36.27 8.75
C GLY A 319 -19.76 -37.55 8.85
N ASP A 320 -19.83 -38.44 7.84
CA ASP A 320 -19.22 -39.79 7.73
C ASP A 320 -17.71 -39.90 8.06
N HIS A 321 -17.05 -38.80 8.40
CA HIS A 321 -15.70 -38.73 8.95
C HIS A 321 -15.60 -39.11 10.44
N ALA A 322 -16.71 -39.50 11.08
CA ALA A 322 -16.76 -39.96 12.48
C ALA A 322 -16.17 -41.36 12.72
N SER A 323 -15.66 -42.02 11.69
CA SER A 323 -14.93 -43.29 11.80
C SER A 323 -13.43 -42.98 11.73
N PHE A 324 -12.84 -42.55 12.85
CA PHE A 324 -11.39 -42.38 13.00
C PHE A 324 -10.70 -43.74 13.16
#